data_AF-A0A7W1GWY6-F1
#
_entry.id   AF-A0A7W1GWY6-F1
#
_cell.length_a   1.000
_cell.length_b   1.000
_cell.length_c   1.000
_cell.angle_alpha   90.00
_cell.angle_beta   90.00
_cell.angle_gamma   90.00
#
_symmetry.space_group_name_H-M   'P 1'
#
loop_
_entity.id
_entity.type
_entity.pdbx_description
1 polymer ?
#
loop_
_entity_poly.entity_id
_entity_poly.type
_entity_poly.pdbx_seq_one_letter_code
_entity_poly.pdbx_strand_id
1 'polypeptide(L)' 'MGNVKSYKISQAIGEDQVGISGEWVATPEYIKSESDESILELNFVGGRVYLVLEGTSSLPITVDLDGKSLNEK' A
#
# COMPACT_ATOMS: atom_id res chain seq x y z
N MET A 1 14.43 -12.32 -9.35
CA MET A 1 14.38 -10.87 -9.05
C MET A 1 13.20 -10.30 -9.80
N GLY A 2 12.22 -9.73 -9.10
CA GLY A 2 11.10 -9.07 -9.77
C GLY A 2 11.55 -7.75 -10.41
N ASN A 3 10.89 -7.34 -11.48
CA ASN A 3 11.19 -6.08 -12.15
C ASN A 3 10.40 -4.95 -11.50
N VAL A 4 11.07 -3.82 -11.25
CA VAL A 4 10.42 -2.58 -10.83
C VAL A 4 9.49 -2.12 -11.94
N LYS A 5 8.25 -1.80 -11.58
CA LYS A 5 7.24 -1.23 -12.48
C LYS A 5 6.53 -0.07 -11.80
N SER A 6 6.15 0.92 -12.61
CA SER A 6 5.28 2.01 -12.16
C SER A 6 3.83 1.57 -12.32
N TYR A 7 3.07 1.65 -11.23
CA TYR A 7 1.64 1.35 -11.17
C TYR A 7 0.85 2.62 -10.90
N LYS A 8 -0.40 2.64 -11.38
CA LYS A 8 -1.35 3.71 -11.12
C LYS A 8 -2.73 3.11 -10.93
N ILE A 9 -3.34 3.40 -9.79
CA ILE A 9 -4.76 3.12 -9.56
C ILE A 9 -5.56 4.03 -10.49
N SER A 10 -6.23 3.43 -11.47
CA SER A 10 -6.94 4.17 -12.53
C SER A 10 -8.43 4.40 -12.23
N GLN A 11 -8.97 3.70 -11.24
CA GLN A 11 -10.36 3.74 -10.81
C GLN A 11 -10.45 3.39 -9.33
N ALA A 12 -11.57 3.71 -8.69
CA ALA A 12 -11.82 3.27 -7.32
C ALA A 12 -11.70 1.73 -7.22
N ILE A 13 -10.99 1.26 -6.19
CA ILE A 13 -10.85 -0.18 -5.93
C ILE A 13 -12.16 -0.74 -5.40
N GLY A 14 -12.54 -1.93 -5.87
CA GLY A 14 -13.76 -2.61 -5.44
C GLY A 14 -13.67 -3.11 -3.99
N GLU A 15 -14.79 -3.61 -3.48
CA GLU A 15 -14.85 -4.27 -2.17
C GLU A 15 -13.87 -5.46 -2.10
N ASP A 16 -13.16 -5.58 -0.98
CA ASP A 16 -12.13 -6.60 -0.73
C ASP A 16 -11.01 -6.65 -1.78
N GLN A 17 -10.63 -5.48 -2.30
CA GLN A 17 -9.52 -5.33 -3.26
C GLN A 17 -8.39 -4.49 -2.70
N VAL A 18 -7.21 -4.69 -3.30
CA VAL A 18 -6.00 -3.92 -3.05
C VAL A 18 -5.54 -3.25 -4.34
N GLY A 19 -5.16 -1.98 -4.25
CA GLY A 19 -4.54 -1.20 -5.30
C GLY A 19 -3.13 -0.78 -4.89
N ILE A 20 -2.25 -0.62 -5.88
CA ILE A 20 -0.92 -0.04 -5.68
C ILE A 20 -0.68 1.08 -6.69
N SER A 21 -0.07 2.18 -6.22
CA SER A 21 0.41 3.28 -7.05
C SER A 21 1.86 3.59 -6.71
N GLY A 22 2.65 4.06 -7.70
CA GLY A 22 4.08 4.33 -7.52
C GLY A 22 4.96 3.20 -8.03
N GLU A 23 6.18 3.10 -7.53
CA GLU A 23 7.19 2.14 -8.00
C GLU A 23 7.20 0.88 -7.14
N TRP A 24 6.82 -0.26 -7.73
CA TRP A 24 6.70 -1.52 -7.03
C TRP A 24 7.39 -2.66 -7.75
N VAL A 25 7.89 -3.60 -6.96
CA VAL A 25 8.16 -4.97 -7.39
C VAL A 25 7.01 -5.85 -6.91
N ALA A 26 6.31 -6.50 -7.83
CA ALA A 26 5.23 -7.43 -7.52
C ALA A 26 5.65 -8.86 -7.89
N THR A 27 5.52 -9.78 -6.94
CA THR A 27 5.80 -11.21 -7.08
C THR A 27 4.61 -12.01 -6.55
N PRO A 28 4.51 -13.33 -6.81
CA PRO A 28 3.46 -14.16 -6.23
C PRO A 28 3.46 -14.17 -4.68
N GLU A 29 4.61 -13.94 -4.05
CA GLU A 29 4.78 -14.05 -2.61
C GLU A 29 4.71 -12.70 -1.88
N TYR A 30 5.12 -11.61 -2.52
CA TYR A 30 5.18 -10.29 -1.90
C TYR A 30 5.06 -9.14 -2.91
N ILE A 31 4.72 -7.97 -2.38
CA ILE A 31 4.92 -6.68 -3.03
C ILE A 31 5.95 -5.87 -2.23
N LYS A 32 6.82 -5.16 -2.93
CA LYS A 32 7.85 -4.31 -2.32
C LYS A 32 7.80 -2.93 -2.96
N SER A 33 7.67 -1.91 -2.13
CA SER A 33 7.83 -0.52 -2.55
C SER A 33 9.31 -0.23 -2.81
N GLU A 34 9.60 0.44 -3.91
CA GLU A 34 10.94 0.94 -4.26
C GLU A 34 11.02 2.48 -4.20
N SER A 35 9.96 3.15 -3.75
CA SER A 35 9.88 4.61 -3.62
C SER A 35 9.06 5.05 -2.41
N ASP A 36 9.48 6.12 -1.75
CA ASP A 36 8.79 6.74 -0.60
C ASP A 36 7.44 7.38 -0.99
N GLU A 37 7.18 7.57 -2.28
CA GLU A 37 5.91 8.08 -2.82
C GLU A 37 4.90 6.98 -3.15
N SER A 38 5.26 5.71 -2.92
CA SER A 38 4.41 4.58 -3.25
C SER A 38 3.25 4.43 -2.28
N ILE A 39 2.07 4.12 -2.82
CA ILE A 39 0.81 4.04 -2.09
C ILE A 39 0.23 2.64 -2.23
N LEU A 40 -0.24 2.08 -1.11
CA LEU A 40 -1.06 0.88 -1.05
C LEU A 40 -2.46 1.27 -0.57
N GLU A 41 -3.47 1.02 -1.39
CA GLU A 41 -4.87 1.33 -1.10
C GLU A 41 -5.62 0.01 -0.84
N LEU A 42 -6.39 -0.03 0.25
CA LEU A 42 -7.16 -1.20 0.66
C LEU A 42 -8.63 -0.79 0.81
N ASN A 43 -9.52 -1.53 0.16
CA ASN A 43 -10.95 -1.46 0.41
C ASN A 43 -11.37 -2.82 0.95
N PHE A 44 -11.86 -2.85 2.18
CA PHE A 44 -12.10 -4.08 2.93
C PHE A 44 -13.40 -3.98 3.71
N VAL A 45 -14.04 -5.13 3.94
CA VAL A 45 -15.17 -5.23 4.88
C VAL A 45 -14.75 -5.99 6.13
N GLY A 46 -14.57 -5.26 7.23
CA GLY A 46 -14.19 -5.85 8.50
C GLY A 46 -14.02 -4.84 9.62
N GLY A 47 -14.08 -5.30 10.86
CA GLY A 47 -13.87 -4.44 12.03
C GLY A 47 -12.40 -4.16 12.34
N ARG A 48 -11.46 -4.91 11.74
CA ARG A 48 -10.01 -4.80 11.99
C ARG A 48 -9.22 -5.19 10.75
N VAL A 49 -8.10 -4.50 10.52
CA VAL A 49 -7.10 -4.82 9.51
C VAL A 49 -5.73 -4.84 10.15
N TYR A 50 -4.91 -5.79 9.74
CA TYR A 50 -3.52 -5.92 10.16
C TYR A 50 -2.64 -5.90 8.92
N LEU A 51 -1.69 -4.97 8.87
CA LEU A 51 -0.68 -4.93 7.82
C LEU A 51 0.59 -5.62 8.33
N VAL A 52 0.98 -6.70 7.68
CA VAL A 52 2.23 -7.42 7.96
C VAL A 52 3.28 -6.92 6.98
N LEU A 53 4.37 -6.38 7.50
CA LEU A 53 5.39 -5.71 6.70
C LEU A 53 6.80 -5.95 7.26
N GLU A 54 7.76 -5.95 6.35
CA GLU A 54 9.19 -5.94 6.63
C GLU A 54 9.81 -4.81 5.80
N GLY A 55 10.77 -4.09 6.37
CA GLY A 55 11.43 -3.00 5.67
C GLY A 55 12.60 -2.45 6.46
N THR A 56 13.48 -1.76 5.74
CA THR A 56 14.68 -1.10 6.32
C THR A 56 14.58 0.43 6.25
N SER A 57 13.45 0.98 5.79
CA SER A 57 13.26 2.43 5.72
C SER A 57 13.17 3.02 7.13
N SER A 58 13.78 4.20 7.31
CA SER A 58 13.67 5.00 8.54
C SER A 58 12.46 5.94 8.54
N LEU A 59 11.76 6.07 7.41
CA LEU A 59 10.58 6.91 7.31
C LEU A 59 9.37 6.20 7.94
N PRO A 60 8.47 6.94 8.60
CA PRO A 60 7.26 6.36 9.17
C PRO A 60 6.30 5.92 8.05
N ILE A 61 5.49 4.91 8.35
CA ILE A 61 4.38 4.51 7.48
C ILE A 61 3.22 5.49 7.72
N THR A 62 2.72 6.09 6.64
CA THR A 62 1.52 6.93 6.68
C THR A 62 0.26 6.10 6.50
N VAL A 63 -0.74 6.28 7.37
CA VAL A 63 -2.01 5.57 7.29
C VAL A 63 -3.17 6.56 7.34
N ASP A 64 -3.96 6.54 6.27
CA ASP A 64 -5.22 7.27 6.17
C ASP A 64 -6.39 6.27 6.17
N LEU A 65 -7.37 6.49 7.04
CA LEU A 65 -8.60 5.70 7.13
C LEU A 65 -9.81 6.59 6.85
N ASP A 66 -10.60 6.22 5.85
CA ASP A 66 -11.76 7.00 5.39
C ASP A 66 -11.43 8.49 5.13
N GLY A 67 -10.25 8.74 4.54
CA GLY A 67 -9.74 10.06 4.23
C GLY A 67 -9.19 10.86 5.43
N LYS A 68 -9.06 10.24 6.60
CA LYS A 68 -8.46 10.86 7.80
C LYS A 68 -7.14 10.20 8.15
N SER A 69 -6.11 11.03 8.35
CA SER A 69 -4.82 10.56 8.85
C SER A 69 -4.95 10.02 10.28
N LEU A 70 -4.46 8.80 10.50
CA LEU A 70 -4.38 8.19 11.82
C LEU A 70 -3.07 8.51 12.54
N ASN A 71 -2.15 9.20 11.85
CA ASN A 71 -0.82 9.52 12.37
C ASN A 71 -0.73 10.90 13.03
N GLU A 72 -1.84 11.64 13.09
CA GLU A 72 -1.93 12.87 13.86
C GLU A 72 -1.97 12.53 15.36
N LYS A 73 -0.94 12.95 16.09
CA LYS A 73 -0.91 12.98 17.56
C LYS A 73 -1.20 14.38 18.07
#